data_AF-A0A1S4AT94-F1
#
_entry.id   AF-A0A1S4AT94-F1
#
_cell.length_a   1.000
_cell.length_b   1.000
_cell.length_c   1.000
_cell.angle_alpha   90.00
_cell.angle_beta   90.00
_cell.angle_gamma   90.00
#
_symmetry.space_group_name_H-M   'P 1'
#
loop_
_entity.id
_entity.type
_entity.pdbx_description
1 polymer ?
#
loop_
_entity_poly.entity_id
_entity_poly.type
_entity_poly.pdbx_seq_one_letter_code
_entity_poly.pdbx_strand_id
1 'polypeptide(L)'
;MILPINPANKLSFKRCIKDGDLVIVYERHDTMKAVKVSEDGVLQNRFGAFKHSEWIGKPFGSKVLSNKGSFVYLLAPTAELWTLVLSHRTQILYIADISFVVMYLEIVPGCLVLESGTGSGSLTTSLARAVAPTGHVYTFDFHEQRAASAR
;
A
#
# COMPACT_ATOMS: atom_id res chain seq x y z
N MET A 1 2.25 -0.84 7.89
CA MET A 1 3.57 -1.28 7.40
C MET A 1 3.44 -1.73 5.95
N ILE A 2 3.94 -0.95 4.99
CA ILE A 2 3.71 -1.11 3.54
C ILE A 2 4.78 -2.06 2.97
N LEU A 3 4.65 -3.35 3.26
CA LEU A 3 5.60 -4.45 3.04
C LEU A 3 6.57 -4.64 4.22
N PRO A 4 6.61 -5.84 4.84
CA PRO A 4 7.64 -6.20 5.77
C PRO A 4 8.95 -6.37 5.02
N ILE A 5 9.95 -5.82 5.65
CA ILE A 5 11.31 -5.73 5.20
C ILE A 5 11.95 -7.13 5.42
N ASN A 6 12.56 -7.74 4.39
CA ASN A 6 13.34 -8.97 4.57
C ASN A 6 14.50 -8.68 5.56
N PRO A 7 15.02 -9.65 6.35
CA PRO A 7 16.20 -9.46 7.21
C PRO A 7 17.40 -8.73 6.56
N ALA A 8 17.49 -8.67 5.22
CA ALA A 8 18.46 -7.87 4.48
C ALA A 8 18.04 -6.42 4.13
N ASN A 9 17.00 -5.86 4.74
CA ASN A 9 16.46 -4.53 4.41
C ASN A 9 16.02 -4.31 2.95
N LYS A 10 15.56 -5.38 2.27
CA LYS A 10 15.14 -5.32 0.86
C LYS A 10 13.63 -5.55 0.69
N LEU A 11 13.01 -4.70 -0.14
CA LEU A 11 11.67 -4.90 -0.69
C LEU A 11 11.67 -6.23 -1.47
N SER A 12 10.84 -7.19 -1.05
CA SER A 12 10.73 -8.48 -1.72
C SER A 12 9.28 -8.83 -2.00
N PHE A 13 8.94 -8.89 -3.29
CA PHE A 13 7.66 -9.38 -3.80
C PHE A 13 7.60 -10.91 -3.91
N LYS A 14 8.72 -11.60 -3.64
CA LYS A 14 8.86 -13.05 -3.85
C LYS A 14 8.37 -13.88 -2.67
N ARG A 15 7.99 -13.25 -1.56
CA ARG A 15 7.47 -13.97 -0.38
C ARG A 15 5.98 -14.23 -0.50
N CYS A 16 5.51 -15.25 0.19
CA CYS A 16 4.09 -15.52 0.33
C CYS A 16 3.41 -14.54 1.29
N ILE A 17 2.10 -14.38 1.10
CA ILE A 17 1.18 -13.66 1.96
C ILE A 17 1.14 -14.34 3.34
N LYS A 18 1.17 -13.54 4.39
CA LYS A 18 1.08 -13.97 5.80
C LYS A 18 -0.07 -13.28 6.50
N ASP A 19 -0.45 -13.81 7.66
CA ASP A 19 -1.36 -13.13 8.57
C ASP A 19 -0.83 -11.73 8.95
N GLY A 20 -1.73 -10.74 9.02
CA GLY A 20 -1.39 -9.34 9.30
C GLY A 20 -0.87 -8.53 8.11
N ASP A 21 -0.57 -9.16 6.97
CA ASP A 21 -0.11 -8.45 5.77
C ASP A 21 -1.18 -7.51 5.20
N LEU A 22 -0.74 -6.39 4.63
CA LEU A 22 -1.59 -5.57 3.77
C LEU A 22 -1.52 -6.12 2.33
N VAL A 23 -2.67 -6.40 1.74
CA VAL A 23 -2.82 -6.89 0.36
C VAL A 23 -3.70 -5.91 -0.42
N ILE A 24 -3.33 -5.64 -1.67
CA ILE A 24 -4.20 -4.91 -2.60
C ILE A 24 -5.03 -5.94 -3.36
N VAL A 25 -6.32 -6.00 -3.07
CA VAL A 25 -7.25 -6.86 -3.78
C VAL A 25 -7.70 -6.13 -5.04
N TYR A 26 -7.20 -6.61 -6.18
CA TYR A 26 -7.54 -6.09 -7.50
C TYR A 26 -8.77 -6.84 -8.04
N GLU A 27 -9.90 -6.14 -8.07
CA GLU A 27 -11.18 -6.69 -8.50
C GLU A 27 -11.43 -6.43 -10.00
N ARG A 28 -11.17 -5.20 -10.45
CA ARG A 28 -11.26 -4.74 -11.85
C ARG A 28 -10.29 -3.57 -12.08
N HIS A 29 -10.14 -3.14 -13.32
CA HIS A 29 -9.33 -1.99 -13.71
C HIS A 29 -9.67 -0.70 -12.96
N ASP A 30 -10.93 -0.52 -12.56
CA ASP A 30 -11.47 0.65 -11.88
C ASP A 30 -11.77 0.41 -10.39
N THR A 31 -11.54 -0.80 -9.88
CA THR A 31 -11.92 -1.16 -8.51
C THR A 31 -10.89 -2.06 -7.86
N MET A 32 -10.31 -1.57 -6.78
CA MET A 32 -9.41 -2.31 -5.91
C MET A 32 -9.53 -1.80 -4.48
N LYS A 33 -9.07 -2.62 -3.53
CA LYS A 33 -9.16 -2.34 -2.10
C LYS A 33 -7.89 -2.75 -1.38
N ALA A 34 -7.44 -1.95 -0.42
CA ALA A 34 -6.47 -2.38 0.56
C ALA A 34 -7.17 -3.22 1.64
N VAL A 35 -6.70 -4.44 1.87
CA VAL A 35 -7.25 -5.36 2.85
C VAL A 35 -6.13 -5.88 3.75
N LYS A 36 -6.32 -5.78 5.06
CA LYS A 36 -5.44 -6.42 6.04
C LYS A 36 -5.84 -7.88 6.18
N VAL A 37 -4.91 -8.78 5.91
CA VAL A 37 -5.10 -10.22 6.03
C VAL A 37 -5.21 -10.59 7.50
N SER A 38 -6.15 -11.48 7.79
CA SER A 38 -6.45 -12.02 9.12
C SER A 38 -6.90 -13.45 8.91
N GLU A 39 -6.40 -14.43 9.66
CA GLU A 39 -6.73 -15.86 9.45
C GLU A 39 -8.26 -16.14 9.41
N ASP A 40 -9.02 -15.53 10.32
CA ASP A 40 -10.49 -15.62 10.38
C ASP A 40 -11.22 -14.61 9.49
N GLY A 41 -10.47 -13.78 8.76
CA GLY A 41 -11.03 -12.71 7.93
C GLY A 41 -11.71 -13.22 6.66
N VAL A 42 -12.76 -12.50 6.26
CA VAL A 42 -13.46 -12.76 4.99
C VAL A 42 -13.68 -11.43 4.28
N LEU A 43 -13.20 -11.32 3.05
CA LEU A 43 -13.57 -10.23 2.16
C LEU A 43 -14.88 -10.55 1.46
N GLN A 44 -15.89 -9.72 1.70
CA GLN A 44 -17.15 -9.74 0.98
C GLN A 44 -17.18 -8.61 -0.06
N ASN A 45 -17.44 -8.94 -1.31
CA ASN A 45 -17.67 -7.96 -2.36
C ASN A 45 -18.69 -8.49 -3.38
N ARG A 46 -18.91 -7.71 -4.46
CA ARG A 46 -19.84 -8.09 -5.55
C ARG A 46 -19.46 -9.39 -6.28
N PHE A 47 -18.23 -9.87 -6.13
CA PHE A 47 -17.74 -11.12 -6.74
C PHE A 47 -17.89 -12.32 -5.82
N GLY A 48 -18.30 -12.13 -4.56
CA GLY A 48 -18.56 -13.21 -3.61
C GLY A 48 -17.75 -13.07 -2.33
N ALA A 49 -17.65 -14.19 -1.62
CA ALA A 49 -16.92 -14.31 -0.36
C ALA A 49 -15.53 -14.92 -0.62
N PHE A 50 -14.49 -14.27 -0.09
CA PHE A 50 -13.11 -14.73 -0.18
C PHE A 50 -12.54 -14.86 1.22
N LYS A 51 -12.25 -16.09 1.65
CA LYS A 51 -11.66 -16.37 2.96
C LYS A 51 -10.17 -16.05 2.94
N HIS A 52 -9.71 -15.25 3.89
CA HIS A 52 -8.31 -14.85 3.99
C HIS A 52 -7.37 -16.02 4.31
N SER A 53 -7.86 -17.05 5.03
CA SER A 53 -7.12 -18.29 5.26
C SER A 53 -6.66 -18.98 3.97
N GLU A 54 -7.42 -18.83 2.87
CA GLU A 54 -7.04 -19.36 1.55
C GLU A 54 -5.98 -18.49 0.85
N TRP A 55 -5.69 -17.29 1.36
CA TRP A 55 -4.70 -16.38 0.80
C TRP A 55 -3.33 -16.59 1.42
N ILE A 56 -3.30 -16.91 2.71
CA ILE A 56 -2.07 -17.15 3.47
C ILE A 56 -1.28 -18.30 2.82
N GLY A 57 0.02 -18.10 2.64
CA GLY A 57 0.90 -19.05 1.97
C GLY A 57 0.90 -18.95 0.45
N LYS A 58 -0.04 -18.22 -0.18
CA LYS A 58 0.01 -17.94 -1.62
C LYS A 58 1.00 -16.80 -1.93
N PRO A 59 1.68 -16.82 -3.08
CA PRO A 59 2.49 -15.68 -3.52
C PRO A 59 1.60 -14.49 -3.89
N PHE A 60 2.13 -13.27 -3.76
CA PHE A 60 1.51 -12.10 -4.36
C PHE A 60 1.39 -12.27 -5.88
N GLY A 61 0.35 -11.69 -6.47
CA GLY A 61 -0.06 -11.89 -7.85
C GLY A 61 -1.00 -13.08 -8.06
N SER A 62 -1.29 -13.86 -7.00
CA SER A 62 -2.19 -15.02 -7.11
C SER A 62 -3.61 -14.61 -7.46
N LYS A 63 -4.24 -15.40 -8.35
CA LYS A 63 -5.68 -15.40 -8.60
C LYS A 63 -6.35 -16.25 -7.52
N VAL A 64 -7.37 -15.71 -6.86
CA VAL A 64 -8.18 -16.46 -5.89
C VAL A 64 -9.65 -16.46 -6.32
N LEU A 65 -10.32 -17.58 -6.09
CA LEU A 65 -11.70 -17.81 -6.50
C LEU A 65 -12.64 -17.59 -5.32
N SER A 66 -13.82 -17.05 -5.63
CA SER A 66 -14.95 -17.04 -4.71
C SER A 66 -15.66 -18.39 -4.76
N ASN A 67 -16.51 -18.63 -3.76
CA ASN A 67 -17.48 -19.72 -3.77
C ASN A 67 -18.45 -19.71 -4.97
N LYS A 68 -18.56 -18.61 -5.71
CA LYS A 68 -19.43 -18.45 -6.91
C LYS A 68 -18.66 -18.54 -8.23
N GLY A 69 -17.38 -18.91 -8.22
CA GLY A 69 -16.53 -19.05 -9.41
C GLY A 69 -15.97 -17.75 -9.99
N SER A 70 -16.37 -16.58 -9.48
CA SER A 70 -15.71 -15.29 -9.78
C SER A 70 -14.34 -15.20 -9.09
N PHE A 71 -13.47 -14.28 -9.51
CA PHE A 71 -12.10 -14.18 -8.98
C PHE A 71 -11.65 -12.75 -8.69
N VAL A 72 -10.60 -12.64 -7.88
CA VAL A 72 -9.81 -11.41 -7.68
C VAL A 72 -8.32 -11.75 -7.72
N TYR A 73 -7.47 -10.74 -7.91
CA TYR A 73 -6.01 -10.86 -7.79
C TYR A 73 -5.51 -10.25 -6.48
N LEU A 74 -4.55 -10.92 -5.83
CA LEU A 74 -3.94 -10.49 -4.58
C LEU A 74 -2.58 -9.83 -4.85
N LEU A 75 -2.56 -8.51 -5.03
CA LEU A 75 -1.35 -7.78 -5.38
C LEU A 75 -0.59 -7.30 -4.15
N ALA A 76 0.72 -7.21 -4.27
CA ALA A 76 1.56 -6.61 -3.24
C ALA A 76 1.32 -5.09 -3.21
N PRO A 77 1.27 -4.46 -2.03
CA PRO A 77 1.10 -3.02 -1.94
C PRO A 77 2.34 -2.30 -2.49
N THR A 78 2.10 -1.36 -3.39
CA THR A 78 3.08 -0.37 -3.86
C THR A 78 2.57 1.03 -3.57
N ALA A 79 3.42 2.06 -3.66
CA ALA A 79 2.99 3.44 -3.44
C ALA A 79 1.93 3.89 -4.47
N GLU A 80 2.02 3.40 -5.71
CA GLU A 80 1.07 3.67 -6.79
C GLU A 80 -0.29 3.04 -6.49
N LEU A 81 -0.30 1.73 -6.17
CA LEU A 81 -1.55 1.04 -5.84
C LEU A 81 -2.17 1.61 -4.57
N TRP A 82 -1.35 1.93 -3.56
CA TRP A 82 -1.79 2.58 -2.33
C TRP A 82 -2.46 3.92 -2.60
N THR A 83 -1.87 4.76 -3.46
CA THR A 83 -2.42 6.07 -3.85
C THR A 83 -3.85 5.95 -4.39
N LEU A 84 -4.17 4.84 -5.05
CA LEU A 84 -5.47 4.63 -5.65
C LEU A 84 -6.51 3.96 -4.72
N VAL A 85 -6.09 3.40 -3.58
CA VAL A 85 -7.00 2.71 -2.64
C VAL A 85 -7.04 3.30 -1.23
N LEU A 86 -6.14 4.23 -0.92
CA LEU A 86 -6.10 4.87 0.39
C LEU A 86 -7.41 5.61 0.68
N SER A 87 -7.77 5.68 1.96
CA SER A 87 -8.93 6.46 2.39
C SER A 87 -8.61 7.95 2.32
N HIS A 88 -9.28 8.66 1.43
CA HIS A 88 -9.13 10.11 1.27
C HIS A 88 -9.64 10.83 2.53
N ARG A 89 -8.73 11.57 3.18
CA ARG A 89 -9.05 12.54 4.24
C ARG A 89 -8.84 13.98 3.76
N THR A 90 -8.14 14.13 2.65
CA THR A 90 -7.75 15.38 2.01
C THR A 90 -7.73 15.18 0.50
N GLN A 91 -7.59 16.27 -0.26
CA GLN A 91 -7.06 16.17 -1.61
C GLN A 91 -5.65 15.54 -1.57
N ILE A 92 -5.33 14.73 -2.57
CA ILE A 92 -4.04 14.04 -2.69
C ILE A 92 -3.38 14.37 -4.02
N LEU A 93 -2.06 14.16 -4.09
CA LEU A 93 -1.35 14.06 -5.36
C LEU A 93 -1.50 12.66 -5.93
N TYR A 94 -1.59 12.57 -7.25
CA TYR A 94 -1.58 11.29 -7.97
C TYR A 94 -0.22 11.03 -8.61
N ILE A 95 -0.04 9.83 -9.16
CA ILE A 95 1.26 9.35 -9.64
C ILE A 95 1.94 10.27 -10.65
N ALA A 96 1.18 10.96 -11.51
CA ALA A 96 1.73 11.91 -12.48
C ALA A 96 2.50 13.04 -11.77
N ASP A 97 1.86 13.74 -10.84
CA ASP A 97 2.49 14.83 -10.10
C ASP A 97 3.57 14.32 -9.14
N ILE A 98 3.31 13.21 -8.45
CA ILE A 98 4.29 12.59 -7.53
C ILE A 98 5.58 12.24 -8.29
N SER A 99 5.47 11.71 -9.52
CA SER A 99 6.64 11.36 -10.33
C SER A 99 7.49 12.59 -10.65
N PHE A 100 6.85 13.72 -10.95
CA PHE A 100 7.57 14.98 -11.16
C PHE A 100 8.20 15.50 -9.88
N VAL A 101 7.50 15.47 -8.74
CA VAL A 101 8.07 15.91 -7.45
C VAL A 101 9.34 15.10 -7.12
N VAL A 102 9.27 13.78 -7.23
CA VAL A 102 10.43 12.90 -6.95
C VAL A 102 11.57 13.17 -7.93
N MET A 103 11.28 13.34 -9.21
CA MET A 103 12.28 13.56 -10.25
C MET A 103 12.96 14.93 -10.14
N TYR A 104 12.19 16.02 -10.03
CA TYR A 104 12.72 17.39 -10.01
C TYR A 104 13.42 17.74 -8.70
N LEU A 105 13.07 17.09 -7.59
CA LEU A 105 13.77 17.24 -6.31
C LEU A 105 14.93 16.26 -6.16
N GLU A 106 15.27 15.51 -7.23
CA GLU A 106 16.38 14.56 -7.28
C GLU A 106 16.37 13.58 -6.09
N ILE A 107 15.18 13.11 -5.71
CA ILE A 107 15.01 12.27 -4.53
C ILE A 107 15.54 10.87 -4.83
N VAL A 108 16.61 10.49 -4.15
CA VAL A 108 17.29 9.20 -4.30
C VAL A 108 17.42 8.50 -2.93
N PRO A 109 17.76 7.19 -2.91
CA PRO A 109 18.01 6.47 -1.67
C PRO A 109 19.02 7.19 -0.78
N GLY A 110 18.70 7.35 0.51
CA GLY A 110 19.54 8.06 1.47
C GLY A 110 19.15 9.52 1.71
N CYS A 111 18.30 10.12 0.87
CA CYS A 111 17.87 11.51 1.08
C CYS A 111 17.08 11.68 2.38
N LEU A 112 17.24 12.85 3.00
CA LEU A 112 16.37 13.34 4.08
C LEU A 112 15.38 14.31 3.46
N VAL A 113 14.09 14.01 3.56
CA VAL A 113 13.01 14.80 2.97
C VAL A 113 12.12 15.36 4.06
N LEU A 114 11.82 16.65 3.97
CA LEU A 114 10.83 17.33 4.81
C LEU A 114 9.53 17.50 4.01
N GLU A 115 8.42 17.01 4.56
CA GLU A 115 7.09 17.12 3.97
C GLU A 115 6.15 17.84 4.94
N SER A 116 5.37 18.79 4.44
CA SER A 116 4.24 19.36 5.15
C SER A 116 3.22 19.85 4.10
N GLY A 117 1.94 19.44 4.12
CA GLY A 117 1.25 18.59 5.12
C GLY A 117 1.18 17.10 4.78
N THR A 118 1.14 16.21 5.80
CA THR A 118 0.98 14.75 5.61
C THR A 118 -0.34 14.37 4.92
N GLY A 119 -1.45 14.99 5.33
CA GLY A 119 -2.77 14.77 4.76
C GLY A 119 -3.19 13.29 4.75
N SER A 120 -3.45 12.75 3.56
CA SER A 120 -3.84 11.34 3.40
C SER A 120 -2.65 10.38 3.22
N GLY A 121 -1.41 10.90 3.14
CA GLY A 121 -0.19 10.09 3.08
C GLY A 121 0.17 9.51 1.71
N SER A 122 -0.44 10.01 0.62
CA SER A 122 -0.15 9.55 -0.74
C SER A 122 1.29 9.87 -1.19
N LEU A 123 1.67 11.16 -1.10
CA LEU A 123 3.03 11.61 -1.41
C LEU A 123 4.03 11.00 -0.43
N THR A 124 3.75 11.06 0.87
CA THR A 124 4.58 10.49 1.95
C THR A 124 4.99 9.04 1.66
N THR A 125 4.07 8.20 1.20
CA THR A 125 4.35 6.78 0.89
C THR A 125 5.35 6.64 -0.27
N SER A 126 5.22 7.49 -1.29
CA SER A 126 6.11 7.50 -2.45
C SER A 126 7.50 8.03 -2.09
N LEU A 127 7.56 9.09 -1.27
CA LEU A 127 8.80 9.62 -0.71
C LEU A 127 9.51 8.58 0.15
N ALA A 128 8.80 7.92 1.05
CA ALA A 128 9.35 6.90 1.94
C ALA A 128 9.99 5.75 1.15
N ARG A 129 9.37 5.32 0.04
CA ARG A 129 9.97 4.34 -0.87
C ARG A 129 11.20 4.88 -1.59
N ALA A 130 11.16 6.13 -2.06
CA ALA A 130 12.26 6.73 -2.83
C ALA A 130 13.53 6.90 -1.98
N VAL A 131 13.38 7.27 -0.70
CA VAL A 131 14.52 7.50 0.21
C VAL A 131 15.05 6.23 0.87
N ALA A 132 14.27 5.15 0.91
CA ALA A 132 14.69 3.87 1.48
C ALA A 132 15.93 3.28 0.76
N PRO A 133 16.78 2.49 1.44
CA PRO A 133 16.62 1.99 2.82
C PRO A 133 17.28 2.86 3.90
N THR A 134 18.10 3.84 3.52
CA THR A 134 18.93 4.62 4.45
C THR A 134 18.47 6.05 4.68
N GLY A 135 17.58 6.58 3.84
CA GLY A 135 17.03 7.92 3.98
C GLY A 135 15.82 7.97 4.92
N HIS A 136 15.25 9.15 5.08
CA HIS A 136 14.15 9.39 6.01
C HIS A 136 13.22 10.49 5.50
N VAL A 137 11.91 10.33 5.77
CA VAL A 137 10.91 11.38 5.50
C VAL A 137 10.39 11.89 6.83
N TYR A 138 10.62 13.15 7.12
CA TYR A 138 10.01 13.87 8.22
C TYR A 138 8.78 14.58 7.70
N THR A 139 7.59 14.08 8.06
CA THR A 139 6.31 14.64 7.64
C THR A 139 5.57 15.27 8.82
N PHE A 140 4.90 16.38 8.56
CA PHE A 140 4.16 17.14 9.57
C PHE A 140 2.72 17.37 9.12
N ASP A 141 1.74 17.23 10.01
CA ASP A 141 0.37 17.70 9.80
C ASP A 141 -0.09 18.41 11.07
N PHE A 142 -0.55 19.65 10.90
CA PHE A 142 -1.03 20.46 12.02
C PHE A 142 -2.36 19.93 12.59
N HIS A 143 -3.13 19.19 11.79
CA HIS A 143 -4.42 18.68 12.20
C HIS A 143 -4.26 17.35 12.94
N GLU A 144 -4.41 17.38 14.25
CA GLU A 144 -4.14 16.26 15.16
C GLU A 144 -4.79 14.94 14.70
N GLN A 145 -6.07 14.94 14.33
CA GLN A 145 -6.76 13.72 13.89
C GLN A 145 -6.16 13.12 12.60
N ARG A 146 -5.66 13.96 11.67
CA ARG A 146 -5.03 13.49 10.43
C ARG A 146 -3.64 12.94 10.72
N ALA A 147 -2.88 13.63 11.57
CA ALA A 147 -1.58 13.17 12.04
C ALA A 147 -1.71 11.81 12.77
N ALA A 148 -2.69 11.66 13.65
CA ALA A 148 -2.96 10.42 14.37
C ALA A 148 -3.35 9.27 13.42
N SER A 149 -4.19 9.56 12.41
CA SER A 149 -4.60 8.56 11.41
C SER A 149 -3.49 8.12 10.47
N ALA A 150 -2.43 8.93 10.31
CA ALA A 150 -1.31 8.63 9.42
C ALA A 150 -0.18 7.82 10.10
N ARG A 151 -0.16 7.75 11.43
CA ARG A 151 0.79 6.95 12.21
C ARG A 151 0.40 5.47 12.22
#